data_AF-A0A8C4QS91-F1
#
_entry.id   AF-A0A8C4QS91-F1
#
_cell.length_a   1.000
_cell.length_b   1.000
_cell.length_c   1.000
_cell.angle_alpha   90.00
_cell.angle_beta   90.00
_cell.angle_gamma   90.00
#
_symmetry.space_group_name_H-M   'P 1'
#
loop_
_entity.id
_entity.type
_entity.pdbx_description
1 polymer ?
#
loop_
_entity_poly.entity_id
_entity_poly.type
_entity_poly.pdbx_seq_one_letter_code
_entity_poly.pdbx_strand_id
1 'polypeptide(L)'
;MSVRSSVTANYDGRYSPAMDRPPILCFKCQRLCRGEVLRVENRHFHISCFTCKVCGCDLAQCGFFMKNGDYVCTLDYQRLYGTRCQACGDFVEGEVVTALGRTYHLQCFVCSVCRQPFPSGARVTFNGKACVCHECAQPSGSLSRHPRLASTECVGCGRDIKNGQALLALDHQWHMGCFKCRTCGKVLTGEYISKYVYNFPQLFVSPTSSSLS
;
A
#
# COMPACT_ATOMS: atom_id res chain seq x y z
N MET A 1 -11.84 7.76 -6.45
CA MET A 1 -12.86 8.52 -7.20
C MET A 1 -13.15 9.79 -6.40
N SER A 2 -13.07 10.97 -6.99
CA SER A 2 -13.34 12.23 -6.29
C SER A 2 -14.77 12.70 -6.54
N VAL A 3 -15.42 13.24 -5.51
CA VAL A 3 -16.69 13.95 -5.67
C VAL A 3 -16.38 15.25 -6.40
N ARG A 4 -17.04 15.48 -7.56
CA ARG A 4 -16.93 16.79 -8.24
C ARG A 4 -17.85 17.78 -7.54
N SER A 5 -17.44 19.05 -7.54
CA SER A 5 -18.08 20.17 -6.85
C SER A 5 -19.62 20.17 -6.92
N SER A 6 -20.23 20.71 -5.87
CA SER A 6 -21.69 20.88 -5.75
C SER A 6 -22.26 21.57 -6.99
N VAL A 7 -23.37 21.04 -7.49
CA VAL A 7 -24.20 21.72 -8.50
C VAL A 7 -25.40 22.29 -7.77
N THR A 8 -25.70 23.56 -8.01
CA THR A 8 -26.94 24.18 -7.52
C THR A 8 -28.12 23.72 -8.37
N ALA A 9 -29.02 22.97 -7.73
CA ALA A 9 -30.35 22.69 -8.23
C ALA A 9 -31.25 23.90 -7.92
N ASN A 10 -31.36 24.80 -8.88
CA ASN A 10 -32.36 25.86 -8.87
C ASN A 10 -33.71 25.22 -9.20
N TYR A 11 -34.55 25.04 -8.17
CA TYR A 11 -35.94 24.66 -8.33
C TYR A 11 -36.79 25.47 -7.36
N ASP A 12 -37.16 26.67 -7.78
CA ASP A 12 -38.24 27.43 -7.17
C ASP A 12 -39.54 26.74 -7.55
N GLY A 13 -40.25 26.15 -6.59
CA GLY A 13 -41.45 25.32 -6.80
C GLY A 13 -42.69 26.03 -7.37
N ARG A 14 -42.51 26.98 -8.29
CA ARG A 14 -43.55 27.62 -9.10
C ARG A 14 -43.37 27.11 -10.53
N TYR A 15 -44.36 26.38 -11.04
CA TYR A 15 -44.40 25.91 -12.42
C TYR A 15 -44.33 27.10 -13.38
N SER A 16 -43.16 27.33 -13.97
CA SER A 16 -42.91 28.31 -15.02
C SER A 16 -42.52 27.56 -16.30
N PRO A 17 -43.31 27.66 -17.38
CA PRO A 17 -43.16 26.83 -18.59
C PRO A 17 -41.99 27.23 -19.51
N ALA A 18 -40.90 27.81 -18.98
CA ALA A 18 -39.88 28.48 -19.80
C ALA A 18 -38.42 28.07 -19.54
N MET A 19 -38.14 26.93 -18.88
CA MET A 19 -36.76 26.47 -18.65
C MET A 19 -36.58 25.00 -19.03
N ASP A 20 -35.84 24.79 -20.11
CA ASP A 20 -35.63 23.53 -20.84
C ASP A 20 -34.65 22.56 -20.15
N ARG A 21 -34.64 22.52 -18.81
CA ARG A 21 -33.70 21.68 -18.04
C ARG A 21 -34.44 20.72 -17.13
N PRO A 22 -34.23 19.39 -17.28
CA PRO A 22 -34.95 18.40 -16.51
C PRO A 22 -34.67 18.51 -15.00
N PRO A 23 -35.66 18.17 -14.14
CA PRO A 23 -35.52 18.21 -12.70
C PRO A 23 -34.40 17.29 -12.22
N ILE A 24 -33.59 17.76 -11.26
CA ILE A 24 -32.51 16.95 -10.68
C ILE A 24 -33.10 16.05 -9.59
N LEU A 25 -33.13 14.75 -9.84
CA LEU A 25 -33.58 13.73 -8.89
C LEU A 25 -32.39 13.09 -8.18
N CYS A 26 -32.54 12.83 -6.88
CA CYS A 26 -31.56 12.07 -6.11
C CYS A 26 -31.61 10.60 -6.51
N PHE A 27 -30.47 10.03 -6.89
CA PHE A 27 -30.36 8.64 -7.30
C PHE A 27 -30.67 7.64 -6.17
N LYS A 28 -30.45 8.00 -4.91
CA LYS A 28 -30.72 7.10 -3.78
C LYS A 28 -32.20 7.09 -3.37
N CYS A 29 -32.79 8.26 -3.15
CA CYS A 29 -34.15 8.36 -2.60
C CYS A 29 -35.23 8.67 -3.65
N GLN A 30 -34.83 8.93 -4.90
CA GLN A 30 -35.70 9.25 -6.04
C GLN A 30 -36.53 10.54 -5.87
N ARG A 31 -36.19 11.39 -4.88
CA ARG A 31 -36.84 12.69 -4.65
C ARG A 31 -36.05 13.82 -5.27
N LEU A 32 -36.73 14.94 -5.52
CA LEU A 32 -36.14 16.15 -6.07
C LEU A 32 -35.04 16.71 -5.16
N CYS A 33 -33.90 17.07 -5.75
CA CYS A 33 -32.86 17.82 -5.08
C CYS A 33 -33.17 19.33 -5.12
N ARG A 34 -32.92 20.01 -4.02
CA ARG A 34 -33.06 21.48 -3.89
C ARG A 34 -31.75 22.04 -3.37
N GLY A 35 -31.32 23.19 -3.90
CA GLY A 35 -30.07 23.83 -3.45
C GLY A 35 -28.85 23.03 -3.86
N GLU A 36 -27.90 22.84 -2.96
CA GLU A 36 -26.65 22.13 -3.28
C GLU A 36 -26.85 20.61 -3.44
N VAL A 37 -26.28 20.07 -4.52
CA VAL A 37 -26.39 18.66 -4.88
C VAL A 37 -25.01 18.09 -5.18
N LEU A 38 -24.74 16.89 -4.66
CA LEU A 38 -23.52 16.17 -5.01
C LEU A 38 -23.67 15.50 -6.37
N ARG A 39 -22.65 15.70 -7.22
CA ARG A 39 -22.58 15.02 -8.51
C ARG A 39 -21.45 14.01 -8.50
N VAL A 40 -21.81 12.75 -8.73
CA VAL A 40 -20.88 11.63 -8.85
C VAL A 40 -21.09 11.00 -10.21
N GLU A 41 -20.11 11.17 -11.09
CA GLU A 41 -20.22 10.83 -12.53
C GLU A 41 -21.46 11.50 -13.16
N ASN A 42 -22.44 10.71 -13.61
CA ASN A 42 -23.71 11.17 -14.20
C ASN A 42 -24.89 11.07 -13.22
N ARG A 43 -24.64 10.84 -11.93
CA ARG A 43 -25.68 10.68 -10.90
C ARG A 43 -25.64 11.84 -9.91
N HIS A 44 -26.81 12.18 -9.39
CA HIS A 44 -27.01 13.29 -8.46
C HIS A 44 -27.53 12.76 -7.12
N PHE A 45 -27.07 13.35 -6.02
CA PHE A 45 -27.44 12.94 -4.67
C PHE A 45 -27.70 14.15 -3.79
N HIS A 46 -28.69 14.07 -2.89
CA HIS A 46 -28.65 14.92 -1.70
C HIS A 46 -27.35 14.65 -0.95
N ILE A 47 -26.75 15.69 -0.36
CA ILE A 47 -25.53 15.56 0.45
C ILE A 47 -25.72 14.46 1.51
N SER A 48 -26.84 14.50 2.24
CA SER A 48 -27.22 13.49 3.25
C SER A 48 -27.56 12.10 2.71
N CYS A 49 -27.82 11.97 1.41
CA CYS A 49 -28.11 10.68 0.80
C CYS A 49 -26.85 9.97 0.29
N PHE A 50 -25.73 10.68 0.10
CA PHE A 50 -24.50 10.06 -0.38
C PHE A 50 -23.71 9.42 0.76
N THR A 51 -24.19 8.24 1.20
CA THR A 51 -23.68 7.54 2.39
C THR A 51 -23.22 6.11 2.08
N CYS A 52 -22.32 5.59 2.90
CA CYS A 52 -21.86 4.20 2.81
C CYS A 52 -23.03 3.23 2.98
N LYS A 53 -23.13 2.23 2.11
CA LYS A 53 -24.12 1.16 2.20
C LYS A 53 -23.98 0.33 3.49
N VAL A 54 -22.76 0.19 4.00
CA VAL A 54 -22.41 -0.71 5.11
C VAL A 54 -22.52 0.02 6.45
N CYS A 55 -21.70 1.07 6.66
CA CYS A 55 -21.69 1.81 7.92
C CYS A 55 -22.54 3.08 7.95
N GLY A 56 -23.07 3.55 6.81
CA GLY A 56 -23.87 4.78 6.76
C GLY A 56 -23.10 6.10 6.84
N CYS A 57 -21.76 6.09 6.90
CA CYS A 57 -20.98 7.33 6.97
C CYS A 57 -21.13 8.20 5.72
N ASP A 58 -20.89 9.52 5.86
CA ASP A 58 -20.88 10.47 4.75
C ASP A 58 -19.72 10.19 3.79
N LEU A 59 -20.04 9.84 2.54
CA LEU A 59 -19.05 9.55 1.49
C LEU A 59 -18.56 10.80 0.76
N ALA A 60 -19.12 11.98 1.04
CA ALA A 60 -18.58 13.23 0.51
C ALA A 60 -17.24 13.59 1.20
N GLN A 61 -17.11 13.22 2.47
CA GLN A 61 -15.94 13.48 3.29
C GLN A 61 -14.96 12.30 3.33
N CYS A 62 -15.44 11.09 3.07
CA CYS A 62 -14.65 9.88 3.05
C CYS A 62 -14.41 9.43 1.60
N GLY A 63 -13.25 8.85 1.29
CA GLY A 63 -13.07 8.15 0.02
C GLY A 63 -14.12 7.05 -0.17
N PHE A 64 -14.52 6.79 -1.42
CA PHE A 64 -15.55 5.79 -1.74
C PHE A 64 -15.23 4.97 -3.01
N PHE A 65 -15.89 3.81 -3.10
CA PHE A 65 -15.90 2.91 -4.25
C PHE A 65 -17.34 2.56 -4.63
N MET A 66 -17.60 2.39 -5.93
CA MET A 66 -18.87 1.89 -6.44
C MET A 66 -18.74 0.40 -6.78
N LYS A 67 -19.63 -0.44 -6.25
CA LYS A 67 -19.66 -1.88 -6.54
C LYS A 67 -21.11 -2.33 -6.70
N ASN A 68 -21.44 -2.95 -7.84
CA ASN A 68 -22.78 -3.45 -8.15
C ASN A 68 -23.91 -2.40 -7.96
N GLY A 69 -23.60 -1.12 -8.19
CA GLY A 69 -24.54 -0.01 -8.00
C GLY A 69 -24.65 0.54 -6.58
N ASP A 70 -24.05 -0.12 -5.58
CA ASP A 70 -23.94 0.40 -4.22
C ASP A 70 -22.65 1.21 -4.04
N TYR A 71 -22.68 2.17 -3.11
CA TYR A 71 -21.54 3.01 -2.75
C TYR A 71 -21.02 2.62 -1.36
N VAL A 72 -19.73 2.34 -1.25
CA VAL A 72 -19.09 1.86 -0.03
C VAL A 72 -17.88 2.73 0.29
N CYS A 73 -17.67 3.08 1.56
CA CYS A 73 -16.49 3.84 1.96
C CYS A 73 -15.22 3.01 1.79
N THR A 74 -14.06 3.66 1.66
CA THR A 74 -12.76 2.99 1.52
C THR A 74 -12.53 1.92 2.59
N LEU A 75 -12.87 2.23 3.85
CA LEU A 75 -12.65 1.33 4.97
C LEU A 75 -13.48 0.04 4.86
N ASP A 76 -14.78 0.17 4.60
CA ASP A 76 -15.66 -1.01 4.47
C ASP A 76 -15.37 -1.77 3.17
N TYR A 77 -15.00 -1.06 2.10
CA TYR A 77 -14.57 -1.71 0.86
C TYR A 77 -13.34 -2.58 1.09
N GLN A 78 -12.34 -2.05 1.80
CA GLN A 78 -11.13 -2.79 2.17
C GLN A 78 -11.46 -3.96 3.12
N ARG A 79 -12.38 -3.78 4.06
CA ARG A 79 -12.82 -4.88 4.96
C ARG A 79 -13.52 -6.02 4.23
N LEU A 80 -14.39 -5.69 3.28
CA LEU A 80 -15.20 -6.67 2.55
C LEU A 80 -14.45 -7.33 1.39
N TYR A 81 -13.58 -6.58 0.71
CA TYR A 81 -12.98 -6.99 -0.56
C TYR A 81 -11.46 -6.84 -0.62
N GLY A 82 -10.84 -6.31 0.44
CA GLY A 82 -9.40 -6.12 0.49
C GLY A 82 -8.65 -7.44 0.61
N THR A 83 -7.54 -7.53 -0.11
CA THR A 83 -6.59 -8.64 0.03
C THR A 83 -5.73 -8.40 1.27
N ARG A 84 -5.54 -9.45 2.08
CA ARG A 84 -4.67 -9.39 3.26
C ARG A 84 -3.29 -9.95 2.94
N CYS A 85 -2.27 -9.31 3.51
CA CYS A 85 -0.93 -9.84 3.53
C CYS A 85 -0.90 -11.12 4.36
N GLN A 86 -0.34 -12.19 3.79
CA GLN A 86 -0.26 -13.47 4.48
C GLN A 86 0.75 -13.48 5.64
N ALA A 87 1.69 -12.52 5.67
CA ALA A 87 2.68 -12.40 6.73
C ALA A 87 2.19 -11.56 7.92
N CYS A 88 1.67 -10.34 7.71
CA CYS A 88 1.24 -9.46 8.81
C CYS A 88 -0.28 -9.48 9.08
N GLY A 89 -1.10 -9.92 8.12
CA GLY A 89 -2.56 -9.92 8.25
C GLY A 89 -3.25 -8.59 7.92
N ASP A 90 -2.47 -7.51 7.75
CA ASP A 90 -2.98 -6.22 7.30
C ASP A 90 -3.30 -6.22 5.80
N PHE A 91 -4.11 -5.27 5.37
CA PHE A 91 -4.46 -5.13 3.98
C PHE A 91 -3.28 -4.64 3.14
N VAL A 92 -3.14 -5.21 1.95
CA VAL A 92 -2.14 -4.74 0.99
C VAL A 92 -2.71 -3.59 0.17
N GLU A 93 -1.87 -2.59 -0.09
CA GLU A 93 -2.18 -1.40 -0.87
C GLU A 93 -1.07 -1.17 -1.91
N GLY A 94 -1.43 -0.72 -3.11
CA GLY A 94 -0.45 -0.45 -4.17
C GLY A 94 0.21 -1.71 -4.74
N GLU A 95 1.54 -1.66 -4.88
CA GLU A 95 2.33 -2.77 -5.43
C GLU A 95 2.49 -3.91 -4.41
N VAL A 96 2.31 -5.14 -4.89
CA VAL A 96 2.31 -6.35 -4.05
C VAL A 96 3.11 -7.46 -4.69
N VAL A 97 3.61 -8.37 -3.85
CA VAL A 97 4.21 -9.63 -4.32
C VAL A 97 3.18 -10.72 -4.17
N THR A 98 2.93 -11.46 -5.26
CA THR A 98 2.11 -12.67 -5.22
C THR A 98 2.98 -13.88 -5.52
N ALA A 99 2.99 -14.85 -4.61
CA ALA A 99 3.71 -16.11 -4.77
C ALA A 99 2.85 -17.27 -4.27
N LEU A 100 2.70 -18.31 -5.11
CA LEU A 100 1.88 -19.50 -4.81
C LEU A 100 0.45 -19.16 -4.34
N GLY A 101 -0.19 -18.20 -5.00
CA GLY A 101 -1.56 -17.75 -4.66
C GLY A 101 -1.67 -16.94 -3.36
N ARG A 102 -0.55 -16.52 -2.78
CA ARG A 102 -0.51 -15.72 -1.55
C ARG A 102 0.06 -14.34 -1.83
N THR A 103 -0.53 -13.33 -1.20
CA THR A 103 -0.15 -11.94 -1.40
C THR A 103 0.58 -11.39 -0.17
N TYR A 104 1.60 -10.58 -0.41
CA TYR A 104 2.44 -9.98 0.61
C TYR A 104 2.73 -8.51 0.25
N HIS A 105 2.91 -7.65 1.26
CA HIS A 105 3.61 -6.38 1.04
C HIS A 105 5.04 -6.67 0.60
N LEU A 106 5.65 -5.74 -0.16
CA LEU A 106 7.05 -5.84 -0.57
C LEU A 106 7.99 -6.01 0.63
N GLN A 107 7.74 -5.28 1.72
CA GLN A 107 8.52 -5.32 2.96
C GLN A 107 8.22 -6.58 3.80
N CYS A 108 7.08 -7.22 3.57
CA CYS A 108 6.71 -8.46 4.26
C CYS A 108 7.23 -9.70 3.55
N PHE A 109 7.59 -9.60 2.27
CA PHE A 109 8.14 -10.70 1.50
C PHE A 109 9.66 -10.84 1.73
N VAL A 110 10.01 -11.26 2.95
CA VAL A 110 11.39 -11.45 3.42
C VAL A 110 11.56 -12.84 4.01
N CYS A 111 12.81 -13.29 4.15
CA CYS A 111 13.10 -14.54 4.83
C CYS A 111 12.71 -14.46 6.31
N SER A 112 11.91 -15.40 6.78
CA SER A 112 11.47 -15.49 8.18
C SER A 112 12.61 -15.71 9.17
N VAL A 113 13.74 -16.27 8.72
CA VAL A 113 14.94 -16.52 9.53
C VAL A 113 15.85 -15.29 9.54
N CYS A 114 16.27 -14.81 8.36
CA CYS A 114 17.28 -13.76 8.24
C CYS A 114 16.75 -12.34 8.06
N ARG A 115 15.44 -12.21 7.82
CA ARG A 115 14.73 -10.96 7.51
C ARG A 115 15.23 -10.21 6.27
N GLN A 116 16.09 -10.81 5.46
CA GLN A 116 16.53 -10.22 4.18
C GLN A 116 15.47 -10.38 3.09
N PRO A 117 15.30 -9.38 2.21
CA PRO A 117 14.47 -9.51 1.01
C PRO A 117 15.05 -10.57 0.07
N PHE A 118 14.17 -11.20 -0.70
CA PHE A 118 14.59 -12.17 -1.70
C PHE A 118 15.08 -11.45 -2.97
N PRO A 119 16.30 -11.75 -3.47
CA PRO A 119 16.75 -11.17 -4.72
C PRO A 119 15.89 -11.64 -5.90
N SER A 120 15.83 -10.84 -6.95
CA SER A 120 15.12 -11.19 -8.18
C SER A 120 15.62 -12.54 -8.73
N GLY A 121 14.70 -13.46 -9.00
CA GLY A 121 15.02 -14.81 -9.48
C GLY A 121 15.49 -15.80 -8.41
N ALA A 122 15.50 -15.43 -7.13
CA ALA A 122 15.87 -16.34 -6.05
C ALA A 122 14.85 -17.46 -5.83
N ARG A 123 15.35 -18.64 -5.47
CA ARG A 123 14.51 -19.77 -5.03
C ARG A 123 14.05 -19.52 -3.60
N VAL A 124 12.73 -19.47 -3.41
CA VAL A 124 12.08 -19.26 -2.10
C VAL A 124 11.43 -20.56 -1.66
N THR A 125 11.72 -20.98 -0.43
CA THR A 125 11.07 -22.13 0.21
C THR A 125 9.91 -21.64 1.05
N PHE A 126 8.73 -22.23 0.90
CA PHE A 126 7.54 -21.89 1.67
C PHE A 126 7.26 -22.99 2.70
N ASN A 127 7.42 -22.67 3.99
CA ASN A 127 7.02 -23.56 5.07
C ASN A 127 5.74 -23.01 5.73
N GLY A 128 4.58 -23.42 5.22
CA GLY A 128 3.30 -22.83 5.63
C GLY A 128 3.23 -21.36 5.22
N LYS A 129 3.12 -20.42 6.18
CA LYS A 129 3.13 -18.96 5.94
C LYS A 129 4.52 -18.34 5.87
N ALA A 130 5.54 -19.08 6.31
CA ALA A 130 6.91 -18.57 6.39
C ALA A 130 7.64 -18.76 5.05
N CYS A 131 8.17 -17.67 4.51
CA CYS A 131 9.11 -17.69 3.39
C CYS A 131 10.54 -17.86 3.95
N VAL A 132 11.34 -18.75 3.38
CA VAL A 132 12.72 -19.04 3.82
C VAL A 132 13.63 -19.00 2.59
N CYS A 133 14.79 -18.33 2.68
CA CYS A 133 15.75 -18.29 1.58
C CYS A 133 16.46 -19.63 1.44
N HIS A 134 17.03 -19.89 0.27
CA HIS A 134 17.77 -21.13 -0.01
C HIS A 134 18.85 -21.44 1.04
N GLU A 135 19.60 -20.42 1.48
CA GLU A 135 20.65 -20.58 2.50
C GLU A 135 20.10 -21.02 3.86
N CYS A 136 18.97 -20.46 4.29
CA CYS A 136 18.33 -20.82 5.55
C CYS A 136 17.53 -22.13 5.48
N ALA A 137 17.36 -22.72 4.30
CA ALA A 137 16.56 -23.94 4.11
C ALA A 137 17.39 -25.24 4.19
N GLN A 138 18.73 -25.19 4.12
CA GLN A 138 19.56 -26.40 4.14
C GLN A 138 19.90 -26.89 5.57
N PRO A 139 19.78 -28.20 5.87
CA PRO A 139 19.90 -28.76 7.22
C PRO A 139 21.33 -29.09 7.70
N SER A 140 22.41 -28.58 7.09
CA SER A 140 23.76 -28.74 7.67
C SER A 140 23.99 -27.74 8.80
N GLY A 141 23.99 -28.28 10.02
CA GLY A 141 24.17 -27.54 11.26
C GLY A 141 25.47 -26.76 11.31
N SER A 142 25.35 -25.45 11.49
CA SER A 142 26.13 -24.74 12.48
C SER A 142 25.28 -23.61 13.03
N LEU A 143 25.20 -23.52 14.36
CA LEU A 143 25.10 -22.23 15.01
C LEU A 143 26.33 -21.43 14.57
N SER A 144 26.27 -20.73 13.43
CA SER A 144 27.25 -19.70 13.10
C SER A 144 26.79 -18.85 11.93
N ARG A 145 26.52 -17.59 12.29
CA ARG A 145 26.73 -16.41 11.46
C ARG A 145 25.94 -16.37 10.16
N HIS A 146 24.83 -15.65 10.22
CA HIS A 146 24.79 -14.46 9.38
C HIS A 146 26.16 -13.77 9.44
N PRO A 147 26.68 -13.17 8.36
CA PRO A 147 27.33 -11.90 8.57
C PRO A 147 26.30 -11.05 9.34
N ARG A 148 26.36 -11.05 10.68
CA ARG A 148 26.38 -9.78 11.38
C ARG A 148 27.36 -9.01 10.52
N LEU A 149 26.86 -8.02 9.77
CA LEU A 149 27.67 -7.04 9.04
C LEU A 149 29.03 -7.02 9.72
N ALA A 150 30.04 -7.61 9.09
CA ALA A 150 31.21 -8.19 9.79
C ALA A 150 32.15 -7.14 10.39
N SER A 151 31.62 -5.94 10.57
CA SER A 151 32.08 -4.93 11.48
C SER A 151 30.85 -4.38 12.21
N THR A 152 30.73 -4.63 13.52
CA THR A 152 30.02 -3.71 14.42
C THR A 152 30.71 -2.35 14.47
N GLU A 153 31.85 -2.20 13.81
CA GLU A 153 32.62 -0.98 13.72
C GLU A 153 32.00 -0.02 12.71
N CYS A 154 31.75 1.19 13.18
CA CYS A 154 31.31 2.30 12.36
C CYS A 154 32.40 2.70 11.37
N VAL A 155 32.12 2.68 10.06
CA VAL A 155 33.08 3.04 9.00
C VAL A 155 33.63 4.46 9.15
N GLY A 156 32.85 5.37 9.73
CA GLY A 156 33.29 6.74 9.97
C GLY A 156 34.26 6.94 11.14
N CYS A 157 34.37 6.00 12.09
CA CYS A 157 35.23 6.19 13.26
C CYS A 157 36.00 4.94 13.72
N GLY A 158 35.78 3.78 13.08
CA GLY A 158 36.44 2.52 13.41
C GLY A 158 36.07 1.94 14.78
N ARG A 159 35.03 2.46 15.45
CA ARG A 159 34.61 1.98 16.79
C ARG A 159 33.32 1.19 16.72
N ASP A 160 33.21 0.20 17.60
CA ASP A 160 32.01 -0.61 17.77
C ASP A 160 30.75 0.22 18.09
N ILE A 161 29.65 -0.14 17.44
CA ILE A 161 28.31 0.38 17.64
C ILE A 161 27.61 -0.49 18.69
N LYS A 162 27.71 -0.08 19.96
CA LYS A 162 27.37 -0.95 21.11
C LYS A 162 25.87 -1.01 21.47
N ASN A 163 25.02 -0.16 20.91
CA ASN A 163 23.62 0.00 21.36
C ASN A 163 22.56 -0.24 20.27
N GLY A 164 22.90 -0.93 19.17
CA GLY A 164 21.93 -1.30 18.13
C GLY A 164 21.33 -0.14 17.31
N GLN A 165 21.63 1.11 17.65
CA GLN A 165 21.32 2.28 16.85
C GLN A 165 22.44 2.53 15.83
N ALA A 166 22.36 1.83 14.70
CA ALA A 166 23.25 2.01 13.55
C ALA A 166 22.47 2.61 12.37
N LEU A 167 23.08 3.56 11.68
CA LEU A 167 22.60 4.05 10.40
C LEU A 167 23.21 3.21 9.28
N LEU A 168 22.37 2.67 8.41
CA LEU A 168 22.78 1.93 7.21
C LEU A 168 22.80 2.88 6.02
N ALA A 169 23.98 3.10 5.44
CA ALA A 169 24.15 3.91 4.25
C ALA A 169 25.34 3.38 3.43
N LEU A 170 25.16 3.32 2.11
CA LEU A 170 26.17 2.82 1.16
C LEU A 170 26.66 1.41 1.52
N ASP A 171 25.73 0.51 1.89
CA ASP A 171 26.03 -0.86 2.33
C ASP A 171 26.96 -0.98 3.55
N HIS A 172 27.10 0.11 4.31
CA HIS A 172 27.96 0.20 5.50
C HIS A 172 27.20 0.69 6.74
N GLN A 173 27.74 0.38 7.92
CA GLN A 173 27.22 0.82 9.22
C GLN A 173 27.94 2.05 9.74
N TRP A 174 27.15 2.99 10.28
CA TRP A 174 27.63 4.26 10.80
C TRP A 174 26.95 4.57 12.14
N HIS A 175 27.64 5.25 13.04
CA HIS A 175 26.93 6.03 14.06
C HIS A 175 26.16 7.15 13.36
N MET A 176 25.00 7.53 13.91
CA MET A 176 24.20 8.64 13.39
C MET A 176 25.02 9.94 13.22
N GLY A 177 26.00 10.19 14.09
CA GLY A 177 26.90 11.36 13.98
C GLY A 177 28.14 11.15 13.10
N CYS A 178 28.42 9.92 12.66
CA CYS A 178 29.59 9.61 11.83
C CYS A 178 29.30 9.64 10.34
N PHE A 179 28.03 9.60 9.93
CA PHE A 179 27.63 9.75 8.54
C PHE A 179 27.54 11.24 8.18
N LYS A 180 28.65 11.79 7.69
CA LYS A 180 28.79 13.21 7.39
C LYS A 180 29.49 13.45 6.05
N CYS A 181 29.12 14.55 5.40
CA CYS A 181 29.76 14.97 4.15
C CYS A 181 31.25 15.22 4.36
N ARG A 182 32.11 14.63 3.52
CA ARG A 182 33.56 14.78 3.62
C ARG A 182 34.04 16.21 3.31
N THR A 183 33.28 16.95 2.50
CA THR A 183 33.63 18.31 2.07
C THR A 183 33.24 19.36 3.11
N CYS A 184 32.06 19.25 3.73
CA CYS A 184 31.54 20.29 4.63
C CYS A 184 31.32 19.83 6.07
N GLY A 185 31.53 18.57 6.41
CA GLY A 185 31.43 18.04 7.78
C GLY A 185 30.01 17.92 8.35
N LYS A 186 28.98 18.37 7.61
CA LYS A 186 27.59 18.30 8.03
C LYS A 186 27.11 16.85 8.12
N VAL A 187 26.48 16.49 9.24
CA VAL A 187 25.82 15.20 9.44
C VAL A 187 24.68 15.08 8.45
N LEU A 188 24.66 13.97 7.70
CA LEU A 188 23.64 13.68 6.71
C LEU A 188 22.52 12.89 7.39
N THR A 189 21.44 13.57 7.77
CA THR A 189 20.23 12.93 8.30
C THR A 189 19.24 12.60 7.18
N GLY A 190 18.19 11.83 7.49
CA GLY A 190 17.31 11.07 6.57
C GLY A 190 16.66 11.79 5.38
N GLU A 191 16.87 13.09 5.18
CA GLU A 191 16.47 13.81 3.97
C GLU A 191 17.42 13.57 2.79
N TYR A 192 18.65 13.12 3.03
CA TYR A 192 19.68 12.86 2.01
C TYR A 192 19.98 11.36 1.76
N ILE A 193 19.24 10.47 2.42
CA ILE A 193 19.34 9.02 2.22
C ILE A 193 18.40 8.68 1.07
N SER A 194 18.91 8.79 -0.15
CA SER A 194 18.12 8.69 -1.38
C SER A 194 17.39 7.35 -1.48
N LYS A 195 16.07 7.48 -1.61
CA LYS A 195 15.22 6.75 -2.55
C LYS A 195 16.03 5.99 -3.62
N TYR A 196 16.11 4.67 -3.50
CA TYR A 196 16.36 3.79 -4.64
C TYR A 196 14.99 3.12 -4.91
N VAL A 197 14.18 3.52 -5.89
CA VAL A 197 14.34 3.36 -7.36
C VAL A 197 15.07 2.06 -7.71
N TYR A 198 14.35 0.94 -7.67
CA TYR A 198 14.64 -0.19 -8.54
C TYR A 198 13.59 -0.22 -9.64
N ASN A 199 14.05 0.17 -10.82
CA ASN A 199 13.39 -0.08 -12.08
C ASN A 199 13.29 -1.61 -12.27
N PHE A 200 12.15 -2.06 -12.79
CA PHE A 200 11.80 -3.47 -12.99
C PHE A 200 12.85 -4.25 -13.81
N PRO A 201 13.01 -5.54 -13.51
CA PRO A 201 12.86 -6.52 -14.58
C PRO A 201 11.79 -7.55 -14.22
N GLN A 202 11.01 -7.90 -15.25
CA GLN A 202 9.92 -8.86 -15.15
C GLN A 202 10.41 -10.20 -14.59
N LEU A 203 9.78 -10.65 -13.51
CA LEU A 203 9.92 -12.02 -13.06
C LEU A 203 9.12 -12.90 -14.04
N PHE A 204 9.86 -13.61 -14.89
CA PHE A 204 9.31 -14.70 -15.69
C PHE A 204 8.82 -15.79 -14.75
N VAL A 205 7.51 -15.96 -14.69
CA VAL A 205 6.89 -17.16 -14.15
C VAL A 205 6.95 -18.18 -15.28
N SER A 206 7.87 -19.14 -15.21
CA SER A 206 7.89 -20.26 -16.14
C SER A 206 6.67 -21.15 -15.87
N PRO A 207 5.87 -21.49 -16.91
CA PRO A 207 4.85 -22.52 -16.77
C PRO A 207 5.56 -23.87 -16.73
N THR A 208 5.55 -24.55 -15.58
CA THR A 208 5.79 -25.99 -15.59
C THR A 208 4.54 -26.64 -16.16
N SER A 209 4.61 -26.98 -17.44
CA SER A 209 3.86 -28.08 -18.02
C SER A 209 4.07 -29.33 -17.17
N SER A 210 2.96 -29.95 -16.76
CA SER A 210 2.89 -31.41 -16.52
C SER A 210 1.42 -31.81 -16.58
N SER A 211 1.15 -32.47 -17.69
CA SER A 211 -0.09 -33.12 -18.10
C SER A 211 -0.36 -34.39 -17.29
N LEU A 212 -1.59 -34.90 -17.46
CA LEU A 212 -2.12 -36.23 -17.11
C LEU A 212 -2.44 -36.42 -15.62
N SER A 213 -3.62 -36.90 -15.23
CA SER A 213 -4.55 -37.86 -15.88
C SER A 213 -6.01 -37.40 -15.88
#